data_AF-A0A972LD89-F1
#
_entry.id   AF-A0A972LD89-F1
#
_cell.length_a   1.000
_cell.length_b   1.000
_cell.length_c   1.000
_cell.angle_alpha   90.00
_cell.angle_beta   90.00
_cell.angle_gamma   90.00
#
_symmetry.space_group_name_H-M   'P 1'
#
loop_
_entity.id
_entity.type
_entity.pdbx_description
1 polymer ?
#
loop_
_entity_poly.entity_id
_entity_poly.type
_entity_poly.pdbx_seq_one_letter_code
_entity_poly.pdbx_strand_id
1 'polypeptide(L)'
;MTKKNQLADLRRLISLSPKNLRINLSKYIYESPETVLKMLFRLMKTEPLNDRKKDNIFTLARMLIEENINYPLPQWLIDELGYFLKSKRFTEIDKAILLSVFEPEELVDSVDGFDMFVEELINTKERFGDFIINQLRTGPSRLLELYSVITEKSRPEGLIAMIDDLTGYEDVEVIRLLELFCYHPDSMIAMTALRAIEMAGTQEAIETLYCIAALNEQLREEAEDAYINLMHELPLPREGIKKRKDPQDKKYIDLWITLSDGNGALSAFIGKRYGRNNYFFASILMKHNTGIKDVIIIPGISREGYEEIKENYFTGEIRFYPVQEDYLIKIVKHFLKINIQKGFPVPLELIVLKNILEWGVLEPVEYSFDTELAKPVKYYPRDLFKFPFDTWWLHDERLYRLLKPYKGLQVFEIPEGIFIRITEIFMEYARQEIVPLCELCADIIKNSKYKRRVRLQQLFLTIRNEILNPPEKIFDSTFLNFGIVASINNTLHNLSLGIESPEHIE
;
A
#
# COMPACT_ATOMS: atom_id res chain seq x y z
N MET A 1 -25.05 2.25 -43.25
CA MET A 1 -24.18 1.51 -42.32
C MET A 1 -22.74 1.88 -42.61
N THR A 2 -22.02 2.50 -41.67
CA THR A 2 -20.57 2.78 -41.83
C THR A 2 -19.83 1.45 -41.98
N LYS A 3 -19.08 1.27 -43.07
CA LYS A 3 -18.24 0.08 -43.28
C LYS A 3 -17.28 -0.05 -42.10
N LYS A 4 -17.49 -1.06 -41.27
CA LYS A 4 -16.57 -1.48 -40.20
C LYS A 4 -15.23 -1.85 -40.84
N ASN A 5 -14.14 -1.19 -40.45
CA ASN A 5 -12.80 -1.47 -40.96
C ASN A 5 -11.84 -1.66 -39.77
N GLN A 6 -11.58 -2.93 -39.43
CA GLN A 6 -10.89 -3.31 -38.20
C GLN A 6 -9.48 -2.71 -38.18
N LEU A 7 -8.80 -2.66 -39.33
CA LEU A 7 -7.45 -2.08 -39.42
C LEU A 7 -7.44 -0.57 -39.19
N ALA A 8 -8.43 0.16 -39.74
CA ALA A 8 -8.55 1.61 -39.53
C ALA A 8 -8.93 1.95 -38.09
N ASP A 9 -9.77 1.12 -37.47
CA ASP A 9 -10.20 1.28 -36.09
C ASP A 9 -9.09 0.86 -35.11
N LEU A 10 -8.27 -0.15 -35.42
CA LEU A 10 -7.04 -0.46 -34.70
C LEU A 10 -6.04 0.70 -34.75
N ARG A 11 -5.83 1.32 -35.93
CA ARG A 11 -4.97 2.51 -36.06
C ARG A 11 -5.43 3.65 -35.15
N ARG A 12 -6.74 3.85 -35.02
CA ARG A 12 -7.31 4.82 -34.10
C ARG A 12 -7.07 4.39 -32.66
N LEU A 13 -7.35 3.13 -32.33
CA LEU A 13 -7.22 2.55 -30.99
C LEU A 13 -5.79 2.68 -30.45
N ILE A 14 -4.77 2.30 -31.23
CA ILE A 14 -3.35 2.41 -30.84
C ILE A 14 -2.88 3.87 -30.73
N SER A 15 -3.61 4.79 -31.35
CA SER A 15 -3.32 6.23 -31.28
C SER A 15 -3.96 6.90 -30.08
N LEU A 16 -4.87 6.22 -29.36
CA LEU A 16 -5.51 6.74 -28.15
C LEU A 16 -4.53 6.81 -26.97
N SER A 17 -4.93 7.48 -25.89
CA SER A 17 -4.26 7.31 -24.61
C SER A 17 -4.50 5.90 -24.06
N PRO A 18 -3.59 5.32 -23.24
CA PRO A 18 -3.76 3.97 -22.68
C PRO A 18 -5.11 3.77 -21.96
N LYS A 19 -5.60 4.82 -21.28
CA LYS A 19 -6.94 4.85 -20.67
C LYS A 19 -8.06 4.66 -21.69
N ASN A 20 -8.02 5.43 -22.78
CA ASN A 20 -9.04 5.37 -23.82
C ASN A 20 -8.94 4.08 -24.64
N LEU A 21 -7.76 3.47 -24.73
CA LEU A 21 -7.57 2.17 -25.36
C LEU A 21 -8.36 1.07 -24.65
N ARG A 22 -8.23 0.94 -23.31
CA ARG A 22 -8.94 -0.10 -22.54
C ARG A 22 -10.47 0.09 -22.56
N ILE A 23 -10.95 1.32 -22.37
CA ILE A 23 -12.38 1.64 -22.36
C ILE A 23 -13.03 1.36 -23.72
N ASN A 24 -12.31 1.62 -24.80
CA ASN A 24 -12.83 1.48 -26.15
C ASN A 24 -12.51 0.12 -26.78
N LEU A 25 -11.89 -0.81 -26.05
CA LEU A 25 -11.40 -2.07 -26.59
C LEU A 25 -12.54 -2.90 -27.22
N SER A 26 -13.64 -3.09 -26.49
CA SER A 26 -14.85 -3.79 -26.97
C SER A 26 -15.60 -3.08 -28.10
N LYS A 27 -15.36 -1.78 -28.28
CA LYS A 27 -15.99 -0.97 -29.33
C LYS A 27 -15.21 -1.00 -30.64
N TYR A 28 -13.89 -1.15 -30.56
CA TYR A 28 -12.98 -1.08 -31.70
C TYR A 28 -12.41 -2.45 -32.10
N ILE A 29 -12.58 -3.48 -31.27
CA ILE A 29 -12.20 -4.87 -31.58
C ILE A 29 -13.47 -5.70 -31.72
N TYR A 30 -13.72 -6.18 -32.93
CA TYR A 30 -14.90 -7.00 -33.24
C TYR A 30 -14.61 -8.16 -34.20
N GLU A 31 -13.37 -8.27 -34.69
CA GLU A 31 -12.86 -9.47 -35.39
C GLU A 31 -12.29 -10.48 -34.39
N SER A 32 -11.99 -11.70 -34.86
CA SER A 32 -11.40 -12.73 -33.99
C SER A 32 -10.03 -12.29 -33.43
N PRO A 33 -9.67 -12.69 -32.20
CA PRO A 33 -8.39 -12.37 -31.57
C PRO A 33 -7.18 -12.64 -32.48
N GLU A 34 -7.17 -13.78 -33.17
CA GLU A 34 -6.14 -14.15 -34.14
C GLU A 34 -6.04 -13.14 -35.31
N THR A 35 -7.19 -12.73 -35.86
CA THR A 35 -7.25 -11.76 -36.97
C THR A 35 -6.74 -10.39 -36.53
N VAL A 36 -7.11 -9.98 -35.32
CA VAL A 36 -6.69 -8.71 -34.71
C VAL A 36 -5.19 -8.72 -34.44
N LEU A 37 -4.66 -9.82 -33.90
CA LEU A 37 -3.23 -9.99 -33.64
C LEU A 37 -2.40 -9.93 -34.93
N LYS A 38 -2.84 -10.62 -36.00
CA LYS A 38 -2.23 -10.49 -37.35
C LYS A 38 -2.23 -9.05 -37.85
N MET A 39 -3.32 -8.31 -37.62
CA MET A 39 -3.39 -6.89 -37.99
C MET A 39 -2.46 -6.01 -37.14
N LEU A 40 -2.27 -6.30 -35.84
CA LEU A 40 -1.31 -5.60 -34.99
C LEU A 40 0.13 -5.81 -35.45
N PHE A 41 0.54 -7.04 -35.74
CA PHE A 41 1.86 -7.32 -36.33
C PHE A 41 2.04 -6.64 -37.69
N ARG A 42 0.99 -6.60 -38.53
CA ARG A 42 1.00 -5.82 -39.77
C ARG A 42 1.20 -4.32 -39.52
N LEU A 43 0.59 -3.76 -38.48
CA LEU A 43 0.77 -2.35 -38.10
C LEU A 43 2.20 -2.08 -37.59
N MET A 44 2.78 -3.00 -36.81
CA MET A 44 4.19 -2.93 -36.40
C MET A 44 5.14 -2.80 -37.60
N LYS A 45 4.83 -3.53 -38.69
CA LYS A 45 5.62 -3.50 -39.94
C LYS A 45 5.42 -2.23 -40.77
N THR A 46 4.20 -1.69 -40.81
CA THR A 46 3.80 -0.72 -41.85
C THR A 46 3.55 0.70 -41.34
N GLU A 47 3.18 0.87 -40.08
CA GLU A 47 2.79 2.17 -39.52
C GLU A 47 4.02 2.93 -38.98
N PRO A 48 4.04 4.28 -39.03
CA PRO A 48 4.97 5.08 -38.25
C PRO A 48 4.54 5.08 -36.77
N LEU A 49 5.40 4.50 -35.92
CA LEU A 49 5.17 4.33 -34.50
C LEU A 49 5.97 5.36 -33.70
N ASN A 50 5.29 6.07 -32.80
CA ASN A 50 5.92 6.76 -31.69
C ASN A 50 5.82 5.89 -30.43
N ASP A 51 6.49 6.27 -29.35
CA ASP A 51 6.58 5.45 -28.12
C ASP A 51 5.19 5.07 -27.59
N ARG A 52 4.25 6.02 -27.57
CA ARG A 52 2.85 5.74 -27.16
C ARG A 52 2.18 4.67 -28.03
N LYS A 53 2.35 4.74 -29.35
CA LYS A 53 1.77 3.73 -30.26
C LYS A 53 2.43 2.38 -30.06
N LYS A 54 3.73 2.34 -29.77
CA LYS A 54 4.45 1.09 -29.44
C LYS A 54 3.87 0.47 -28.16
N ASP A 55 3.80 1.23 -27.07
CA ASP A 55 3.25 0.77 -25.79
C ASP A 55 1.82 0.23 -25.93
N ASN A 56 0.96 0.95 -26.66
CA ASN A 56 -0.42 0.56 -26.89
C ASN A 56 -0.54 -0.70 -27.75
N ILE A 57 0.31 -0.85 -28.78
CA ILE A 57 0.35 -2.05 -29.60
C ILE A 57 0.81 -3.24 -28.76
N PHE A 58 1.88 -3.09 -27.96
CA PHE A 58 2.39 -4.16 -27.12
C PHE A 58 1.37 -4.57 -26.08
N THR A 59 0.76 -3.61 -25.37
CA THR A 59 -0.33 -3.89 -24.42
C THR A 59 -1.44 -4.72 -25.05
N LEU A 60 -1.94 -4.33 -26.23
CA LEU A 60 -3.00 -5.07 -26.93
C LEU A 60 -2.55 -6.45 -27.39
N ALA A 61 -1.34 -6.55 -27.95
CA ALA A 61 -0.81 -7.81 -28.42
C ALA A 61 -0.64 -8.78 -27.25
N ARG A 62 -0.08 -8.33 -26.14
CA ARG A 62 0.09 -9.12 -24.91
C ARG A 62 -1.23 -9.65 -24.39
N MET A 63 -2.22 -8.77 -24.18
CA MET A 63 -3.56 -9.18 -23.73
C MET A 63 -4.17 -10.25 -24.65
N LEU A 64 -4.07 -10.07 -25.97
CA LEU A 64 -4.63 -11.02 -26.92
C LEU A 64 -3.87 -12.36 -26.93
N ILE A 65 -2.55 -12.34 -26.73
CA ILE A 65 -1.73 -13.54 -26.66
C ILE A 65 -2.04 -14.32 -25.37
N GLU A 66 -1.97 -13.65 -24.21
CA GLU A 66 -2.22 -14.24 -22.88
C GLU A 66 -3.60 -14.90 -22.80
N GLU A 67 -4.63 -14.31 -23.42
CA GLU A 67 -6.00 -14.80 -23.32
C GLU A 67 -6.39 -15.82 -24.42
N ASN A 68 -5.67 -15.89 -25.55
CA ASN A 68 -6.19 -16.58 -26.75
C ASN A 68 -5.21 -17.47 -27.52
N ILE A 69 -3.91 -17.49 -27.18
CA ILE A 69 -2.94 -18.37 -27.85
C ILE A 69 -2.78 -19.65 -27.03
N ASN A 70 -3.00 -20.79 -27.68
CA ASN A 70 -2.75 -22.12 -27.12
C ASN A 70 -1.46 -22.71 -27.70
N TYR A 71 -0.80 -23.55 -26.91
CA TYR A 71 0.38 -24.29 -27.36
C TYR A 71 0.01 -25.59 -28.07
N PRO A 72 0.79 -26.01 -29.09
CA PRO A 72 1.99 -25.34 -29.63
C PRO A 72 1.66 -24.07 -30.43
N LEU A 73 2.61 -23.11 -30.47
CA LEU A 73 2.42 -21.83 -31.15
C LEU A 73 2.08 -22.03 -32.63
N PRO A 74 1.10 -21.28 -33.19
CA PRO A 74 0.74 -21.42 -34.58
C PRO A 74 1.86 -20.88 -35.49
N GLN A 75 2.14 -21.57 -36.60
CA GLN A 75 3.26 -21.25 -37.51
C GLN A 75 3.27 -19.78 -37.96
N TRP A 76 2.11 -19.19 -38.23
CA TRP A 76 2.05 -17.78 -38.65
C TRP A 76 2.56 -16.82 -37.56
N LEU A 77 2.37 -17.15 -36.28
CA LEU A 77 2.84 -16.32 -35.16
C LEU A 77 4.34 -16.50 -34.97
N ILE A 78 4.85 -17.73 -35.12
CA ILE A 78 6.29 -18.02 -35.15
C ILE A 78 6.98 -17.18 -36.23
N ASP A 79 6.43 -17.16 -37.45
CA ASP A 79 6.99 -16.39 -38.57
C ASP A 79 6.97 -14.87 -38.28
N GLU A 80 5.90 -14.37 -37.66
CA GLU A 80 5.76 -12.96 -37.26
C GLU A 80 6.73 -12.56 -36.15
N LEU A 81 6.91 -13.43 -35.14
CA LEU A 81 7.88 -13.23 -34.05
C LEU A 81 9.32 -13.27 -34.58
N GLY A 82 9.65 -14.20 -35.46
CA GLY A 82 10.96 -14.27 -36.12
C GLY A 82 11.26 -13.02 -36.96
N TYR A 83 10.26 -12.47 -37.65
CA TYR A 83 10.41 -11.19 -38.34
C TYR A 83 10.58 -10.03 -37.36
N PHE A 84 9.81 -10.02 -36.28
CA PHE A 84 9.85 -8.98 -35.26
C PHE A 84 11.21 -8.92 -34.56
N LEU A 85 11.80 -10.06 -34.22
CA LEU A 85 13.16 -10.16 -33.67
C LEU A 85 14.23 -9.54 -34.57
N LYS A 86 14.13 -9.80 -35.88
CA LYS A 86 15.09 -9.28 -36.89
C LYS A 86 14.84 -7.81 -37.26
N SER A 87 13.78 -7.19 -36.75
CA SER A 87 13.38 -5.82 -37.11
C SER A 87 14.19 -4.75 -36.38
N LYS A 88 14.87 -3.89 -37.14
CA LYS A 88 15.60 -2.72 -36.61
C LYS A 88 14.70 -1.55 -36.17
N ARG A 89 13.37 -1.66 -36.33
CA ARG A 89 12.40 -0.62 -35.93
C ARG A 89 12.11 -0.63 -34.43
N PHE A 90 12.43 -1.73 -33.76
CA PHE A 90 12.18 -1.98 -32.35
C PHE A 90 13.52 -2.17 -31.63
N THR A 91 13.64 -1.58 -30.45
CA THR A 91 14.81 -1.79 -29.59
C THR A 91 14.80 -3.20 -29.02
N GLU A 92 15.90 -3.67 -28.46
CA GLU A 92 15.92 -4.98 -27.79
C GLU A 92 14.95 -5.02 -26.59
N ILE A 93 14.73 -3.89 -25.92
CA ILE A 93 13.73 -3.72 -24.86
C ILE A 93 12.29 -3.82 -25.41
N ASP A 94 11.99 -3.15 -26.53
CA ASP A 94 10.68 -3.27 -27.19
C ASP A 94 10.37 -4.73 -27.52
N LYS A 95 11.40 -5.48 -27.93
CA LYS A 95 11.28 -6.91 -28.23
C LYS A 95 11.04 -7.73 -26.96
N ALA A 96 11.82 -7.50 -25.91
CA ALA A 96 11.68 -8.17 -24.62
C ALA A 96 10.28 -7.97 -24.01
N ILE A 97 9.72 -6.76 -24.09
CA ILE A 97 8.38 -6.45 -23.56
C ILE A 97 7.28 -7.31 -24.21
N LEU A 98 7.35 -7.54 -25.52
CA LEU A 98 6.35 -8.36 -26.21
C LEU A 98 6.58 -9.85 -25.96
N LEU A 99 7.86 -10.27 -25.92
CA LEU A 99 8.25 -11.66 -25.78
C LEU A 99 8.07 -12.18 -24.34
N SER A 100 8.01 -11.29 -23.34
CA SER A 100 7.78 -11.65 -21.92
C SER A 100 6.44 -12.33 -21.64
N VAL A 101 5.56 -12.44 -22.63
CA VAL A 101 4.27 -13.14 -22.53
C VAL A 101 4.41 -14.64 -22.74
N PHE A 102 5.49 -15.08 -23.40
CA PHE A 102 5.75 -16.49 -23.66
C PHE A 102 6.75 -17.04 -22.64
N GLU A 103 6.72 -18.35 -22.40
CA GLU A 103 7.79 -18.99 -21.66
C GLU A 103 9.05 -19.10 -22.56
N PRO A 104 10.25 -18.79 -22.05
CA PRO A 104 11.47 -18.78 -22.86
C PRO A 104 11.74 -20.09 -23.58
N GLU A 105 11.50 -21.22 -22.92
CA GLU A 105 11.73 -22.57 -23.46
C GLU A 105 10.91 -22.82 -24.74
N GLU A 106 9.71 -22.24 -24.83
CA GLU A 106 8.81 -22.42 -25.97
C GLU A 106 9.27 -21.61 -27.20
N LEU A 107 9.93 -20.47 -26.97
CA LEU A 107 10.46 -19.61 -28.02
C LEU A 107 11.81 -20.07 -28.53
N VAL A 108 12.69 -20.58 -27.66
CA VAL A 108 14.00 -21.16 -28.00
C VAL A 108 13.85 -22.24 -29.07
N ASP A 109 12.93 -23.18 -28.85
CA ASP A 109 12.75 -24.33 -29.75
C ASP A 109 11.99 -23.99 -31.04
N SER A 110 11.24 -22.86 -31.06
CA SER A 110 10.25 -22.58 -32.09
C SER A 110 10.58 -21.36 -32.97
N VAL A 111 11.29 -20.36 -32.46
CA VAL A 111 11.50 -19.08 -33.15
C VAL A 111 12.96 -18.86 -33.52
N ASP A 112 13.25 -18.94 -34.82
CA ASP A 112 14.58 -18.75 -35.38
C ASP A 112 15.19 -17.38 -35.03
N GLY A 113 16.33 -17.40 -34.35
CA GLY A 113 17.06 -16.22 -33.89
C GLY A 113 16.69 -15.72 -32.49
N PHE A 114 15.80 -16.42 -31.77
CA PHE A 114 15.51 -16.09 -30.37
C PHE A 114 16.72 -16.32 -29.46
N ASP A 115 17.48 -17.41 -29.64
CA ASP A 115 18.70 -17.69 -28.87
C ASP A 115 19.75 -16.59 -29.05
N MET A 116 19.97 -16.17 -30.29
CA MET A 116 20.86 -15.06 -30.62
C MET A 116 20.35 -13.74 -30.04
N PHE A 117 19.03 -13.51 -30.03
CA PHE A 117 18.45 -12.33 -29.39
C PHE A 117 18.66 -12.35 -27.87
N VAL A 118 18.52 -13.50 -27.21
CA VAL A 118 18.78 -13.62 -25.77
C VAL A 118 20.27 -13.38 -25.48
N GLU A 119 21.18 -13.96 -26.27
CA GLU A 119 22.61 -13.69 -26.18
C GLU A 119 22.96 -12.23 -26.48
N GLU A 120 22.35 -11.63 -27.50
CA GLU A 120 22.53 -10.21 -27.84
C GLU A 120 21.96 -9.31 -26.74
N LEU A 121 20.78 -9.59 -26.18
CA LEU A 121 20.19 -8.82 -25.08
C LEU A 121 21.11 -8.85 -23.84
N ILE A 122 21.68 -10.01 -23.52
CA ILE A 122 22.70 -10.17 -22.47
C ILE A 122 23.98 -9.35 -22.81
N ASN A 123 24.34 -9.27 -24.10
CA ASN A 123 25.55 -8.58 -24.56
C ASN A 123 25.37 -7.07 -24.86
N THR A 124 24.15 -6.57 -25.10
CA THR A 124 23.89 -5.20 -25.59
C THR A 124 24.03 -4.14 -24.49
N LYS A 125 24.14 -4.55 -23.21
CA LYS A 125 24.42 -3.71 -22.02
C LYS A 125 24.00 -2.23 -22.16
N GLU A 126 22.70 -1.97 -22.26
CA GLU A 126 22.18 -1.08 -21.21
C GLU A 126 22.39 -1.87 -19.93
N ARG A 127 23.28 -1.39 -19.04
CA ARG A 127 23.52 -2.15 -17.82
C ARG A 127 22.19 -2.27 -17.08
N PHE A 128 21.90 -3.41 -16.48
CA PHE A 128 20.63 -3.61 -15.79
C PHE A 128 20.30 -2.45 -14.83
N GLY A 129 21.31 -1.91 -14.14
CA GLY A 129 21.18 -0.68 -13.35
C GLY A 129 20.70 0.55 -14.14
N ASP A 130 21.22 0.81 -15.34
CA ASP A 130 20.77 1.91 -16.21
C ASP A 130 19.28 1.79 -16.58
N PHE A 131 18.81 0.55 -16.82
CA PHE A 131 17.40 0.28 -17.05
C PHE A 131 16.55 0.60 -15.81
N ILE A 132 16.95 0.13 -14.62
CA ILE A 132 16.25 0.42 -13.36
C ILE A 132 16.19 1.94 -13.11
N ILE A 133 17.32 2.63 -13.29
CA ILE A 133 17.43 4.08 -13.14
C ILE A 133 16.46 4.79 -14.09
N ASN A 134 16.44 4.43 -15.37
CA ASN A 134 15.56 5.05 -16.37
C ASN A 134 14.07 4.84 -16.06
N GLN A 135 13.68 3.62 -15.65
CA GLN A 135 12.29 3.32 -15.28
C GLN A 135 11.84 4.10 -14.05
N LEU A 136 12.66 4.13 -13.00
CA LEU A 136 12.29 4.75 -11.73
C LEU A 136 12.41 6.27 -11.75
N ARG A 137 13.32 6.86 -12.54
CA ARG A 137 13.37 8.32 -12.75
C ARG A 137 12.14 8.84 -13.49
N THR A 138 11.67 8.09 -14.49
CA THR A 138 10.51 8.50 -15.30
C THR A 138 9.17 8.20 -14.63
N GLY A 139 9.12 7.19 -13.76
CA GLY A 139 7.93 6.84 -12.99
C GLY A 139 8.24 6.15 -11.67
N PRO A 140 8.58 6.89 -10.59
CA PRO A 140 8.92 6.29 -9.28
C PRO A 140 7.82 5.40 -8.72
N SER A 141 6.56 5.67 -9.07
CA SER A 141 5.41 4.87 -8.66
C SER A 141 5.43 3.42 -9.19
N ARG A 142 6.22 3.12 -10.22
CA ARG A 142 6.34 1.78 -10.81
C ARG A 142 7.22 0.83 -9.99
N LEU A 143 7.81 1.29 -8.90
CA LEU A 143 8.74 0.49 -8.10
C LEU A 143 8.16 -0.86 -7.68
N LEU A 144 6.91 -0.90 -7.20
CA LEU A 144 6.24 -2.16 -6.83
C LEU A 144 6.03 -3.07 -8.04
N GLU A 145 5.51 -2.52 -9.15
CA GLU A 145 5.28 -3.29 -10.39
C GLU A 145 6.59 -3.90 -10.90
N LEU A 146 7.67 -3.13 -10.88
CA LEU A 146 8.99 -3.57 -11.30
C LEU A 146 9.52 -4.71 -10.41
N TYR A 147 9.43 -4.54 -9.09
CA TYR A 147 9.82 -5.59 -8.14
C TYR A 147 9.00 -6.86 -8.35
N SER A 148 7.67 -6.76 -8.38
CA SER A 148 6.77 -7.91 -8.56
C SER A 148 7.07 -8.68 -9.85
N VAL A 149 7.22 -7.97 -10.98
CA VAL A 149 7.54 -8.61 -12.27
C VAL A 149 8.89 -9.33 -12.21
N ILE A 150 9.93 -8.71 -11.63
CA ILE A 150 11.25 -9.33 -11.52
C ILE A 150 11.17 -10.59 -10.64
N THR A 151 10.51 -10.52 -9.48
CA THR A 151 10.40 -11.67 -8.57
C THR A 151 9.52 -12.79 -9.11
N GLU A 152 8.44 -12.48 -9.83
CA GLU A 152 7.52 -13.49 -10.38
C GLU A 152 8.13 -14.22 -11.59
N LYS A 153 8.98 -13.54 -12.36
CA LYS A 153 9.53 -14.05 -13.62
C LYS A 153 10.94 -14.64 -13.50
N SER A 154 11.57 -14.55 -12.33
CA SER A 154 12.95 -14.97 -12.14
C SER A 154 13.06 -16.09 -11.11
N ARG A 155 13.88 -17.09 -11.42
CA ARG A 155 14.29 -18.11 -10.43
C ARG A 155 15.26 -17.48 -9.41
N PRO A 156 15.40 -18.05 -8.20
CA PRO A 156 16.27 -17.50 -7.17
C PRO A 156 17.72 -17.22 -7.63
N GLU A 157 18.31 -18.10 -8.43
CA GLU A 157 19.66 -17.92 -8.97
C GLU A 157 19.73 -16.73 -9.93
N GLY A 158 18.67 -16.51 -10.72
CA GLY A 158 18.56 -15.37 -11.61
C GLY A 158 18.42 -14.05 -10.84
N LEU A 159 17.67 -14.07 -9.72
CA LEU A 159 17.55 -12.91 -8.84
C LEU A 159 18.89 -12.54 -8.19
N ILE A 160 19.66 -13.53 -7.72
CA ILE A 160 21.00 -13.31 -7.18
C ILE A 160 21.91 -12.69 -8.26
N ALA A 161 21.94 -13.25 -9.48
CA ALA A 161 22.73 -12.70 -10.57
C ALA A 161 22.33 -11.25 -10.93
N MET A 162 21.03 -10.94 -10.91
CA MET A 162 20.54 -9.57 -11.13
C MET A 162 20.97 -8.62 -10.00
N ILE A 163 20.96 -9.07 -8.74
CA ILE A 163 21.44 -8.27 -7.60
C ILE A 163 22.95 -8.06 -7.68
N ASP A 164 23.71 -9.10 -8.06
CA ASP A 164 25.16 -9.01 -8.27
C ASP A 164 25.49 -7.98 -9.36
N ASP A 165 24.71 -7.93 -10.45
CA ASP A 165 24.83 -6.92 -11.51
C ASP A 165 24.53 -5.49 -11.04
N LEU A 166 23.78 -5.32 -9.95
CA LEU A 166 23.48 -4.03 -9.30
C LEU A 166 24.49 -3.66 -8.20
N THR A 167 25.44 -4.53 -7.89
CA THR A 167 26.42 -4.28 -6.83
C THR A 167 27.35 -3.12 -7.19
N GLY A 168 27.52 -2.19 -6.25
CA GLY A 168 28.36 -1.00 -6.44
C GLY A 168 27.69 0.16 -7.18
N TYR A 169 26.38 0.07 -7.47
CA TYR A 169 25.62 1.22 -7.96
C TYR A 169 25.29 2.18 -6.82
N GLU A 170 25.60 3.45 -7.01
CA GLU A 170 25.36 4.52 -6.03
C GLU A 170 23.99 5.21 -6.21
N ASP A 171 23.32 4.96 -7.35
CA ASP A 171 22.04 5.60 -7.67
C ASP A 171 20.93 5.21 -6.69
N VAL A 172 20.22 6.21 -6.19
CA VAL A 172 19.13 6.05 -5.21
C VAL A 172 18.03 5.13 -5.74
N GLU A 173 17.76 5.16 -7.04
CA GLU A 173 16.80 4.27 -7.68
C GLU A 173 17.15 2.79 -7.52
N VAL A 174 18.44 2.44 -7.63
CA VAL A 174 18.92 1.07 -7.46
C VAL A 174 18.86 0.67 -5.99
N ILE A 175 19.31 1.52 -5.08
CA ILE A 175 19.24 1.28 -3.63
C ILE A 175 17.79 1.03 -3.18
N ARG A 176 16.82 1.79 -3.70
CA ARG A 176 15.39 1.60 -3.41
C ARG A 176 14.85 0.24 -3.86
N LEU A 177 15.34 -0.30 -4.98
CA LEU A 177 14.96 -1.65 -5.43
C LEU A 177 15.63 -2.73 -4.59
N LEU A 178 16.92 -2.57 -4.29
CA LEU A 178 17.67 -3.47 -3.41
C LEU A 178 17.05 -3.53 -2.00
N GLU A 179 16.54 -2.41 -1.48
CA GLU A 179 15.81 -2.39 -0.20
C GLU A 179 14.62 -3.35 -0.23
N LEU A 180 13.89 -3.46 -1.33
CA LEU A 180 12.76 -4.39 -1.44
C LEU A 180 13.21 -5.85 -1.45
N PHE A 181 14.31 -6.15 -2.14
CA PHE A 181 14.89 -7.51 -2.12
C PHE A 181 15.34 -7.93 -0.71
N CYS A 182 15.68 -7.01 0.18
CA CYS A 182 15.99 -7.33 1.58
C CYS A 182 14.79 -7.92 2.34
N TYR A 183 13.55 -7.72 1.86
CA TYR A 183 12.33 -8.31 2.44
C TYR A 183 11.86 -9.55 1.67
N HIS A 184 12.69 -10.09 0.76
CA HIS A 184 12.36 -11.30 0.02
C HIS A 184 12.32 -12.52 0.98
N PRO A 185 11.39 -13.48 0.81
CA PRO A 185 11.28 -14.65 1.70
C PRO A 185 12.51 -15.57 1.71
N ASP A 186 13.28 -15.57 0.63
CA ASP A 186 14.55 -16.30 0.52
C ASP A 186 15.69 -15.48 1.15
N SER A 187 16.29 -16.05 2.21
CA SER A 187 17.35 -15.39 2.99
C SER A 187 18.64 -15.15 2.20
N MET A 188 18.95 -15.97 1.18
CA MET A 188 20.13 -15.76 0.35
C MET A 188 19.94 -14.54 -0.55
N ILE A 189 18.75 -14.38 -1.13
CA ILE A 189 18.41 -13.20 -1.93
C ILE A 189 18.44 -11.95 -1.05
N ALA A 190 17.80 -12.01 0.11
CA ALA A 190 17.72 -10.90 1.05
C ALA A 190 19.11 -10.45 1.54
N MET A 191 19.98 -11.40 1.89
CA MET A 191 21.35 -11.12 2.31
C MET A 191 22.22 -10.58 1.18
N THR A 192 22.06 -11.09 -0.05
CA THR A 192 22.79 -10.61 -1.22
C THR A 192 22.41 -9.16 -1.54
N ALA A 193 21.13 -8.82 -1.43
CA ALA A 193 20.66 -7.46 -1.59
C ALA A 193 21.21 -6.50 -0.52
N LEU A 194 21.23 -6.93 0.75
CA LEU A 194 21.78 -6.15 1.85
C LEU A 194 23.27 -5.81 1.61
N ARG A 195 24.06 -6.80 1.19
CA ARG A 195 25.47 -6.60 0.83
C ARG A 195 25.65 -5.66 -0.36
N ALA A 196 24.78 -5.77 -1.38
CA ALA A 196 24.82 -4.85 -2.51
C ALA A 196 24.54 -3.39 -2.08
N ILE A 197 23.65 -3.17 -1.11
CA ILE A 197 23.40 -1.85 -0.51
C ILE A 197 24.64 -1.37 0.26
N GLU A 198 25.24 -2.23 1.09
CA GLU A 198 26.47 -1.90 1.83
C GLU A 198 27.58 -1.45 0.87
N MET A 199 27.79 -2.21 -0.21
CA MET A 199 28.82 -1.91 -1.22
C MET A 199 28.56 -0.64 -2.04
N ALA A 200 27.34 -0.08 -2.03
CA ALA A 200 27.07 1.20 -2.67
C ALA A 200 27.82 2.35 -1.98
N GLY A 201 28.11 2.25 -0.68
CA GLY A 201 28.97 3.24 0.02
C GLY A 201 28.44 4.67 -0.03
N THR A 202 27.12 4.88 0.03
CA THR A 202 26.49 6.21 0.00
C THR A 202 25.78 6.58 1.30
N GLN A 203 25.48 7.87 1.49
CA GLN A 203 24.66 8.31 2.62
C GLN A 203 23.24 7.71 2.56
N GLU A 204 22.70 7.55 1.36
CA GLU A 204 21.43 6.86 1.13
C GLU A 204 21.48 5.37 1.49
N ALA A 205 22.61 4.69 1.27
CA ALA A 205 22.80 3.33 1.76
C ALA A 205 22.75 3.27 3.29
N ILE A 206 23.39 4.20 4.00
CA ILE A 206 23.29 4.30 5.47
C ILE A 206 21.84 4.48 5.93
N GLU A 207 21.12 5.45 5.36
CA GLU A 207 19.70 5.69 5.70
C GLU A 207 18.83 4.44 5.45
N THR A 208 19.13 3.70 4.38
CA THR A 208 18.40 2.50 3.96
C THR A 208 18.70 1.32 4.89
N LEU A 209 19.97 1.03 5.16
CA LEU A 209 20.39 -0.03 6.08
C LEU A 209 19.88 0.23 7.50
N TYR A 210 19.88 1.48 7.95
CA TYR A 210 19.26 1.83 9.24
C TYR A 210 17.75 1.53 9.26
N CYS A 211 17.03 1.83 8.17
CA CYS A 211 15.61 1.46 8.07
C CYS A 211 15.42 -0.06 8.08
N ILE A 212 16.26 -0.81 7.36
CA ILE A 212 16.22 -2.28 7.35
C ILE A 212 16.47 -2.82 8.77
N ALA A 213 17.49 -2.33 9.47
CA ALA A 213 17.77 -2.72 10.86
C ALA A 213 16.58 -2.46 11.79
N ALA A 214 15.84 -1.36 11.56
CA ALA A 214 14.70 -0.99 12.39
C ALA A 214 13.39 -1.75 12.05
N LEU A 215 13.23 -2.25 10.82
CA LEU A 215 11.94 -2.73 10.31
C LEU A 215 11.95 -4.20 9.86
N ASN A 216 13.13 -4.75 9.54
CA ASN A 216 13.30 -6.14 9.11
C ASN A 216 13.94 -6.95 10.24
N GLU A 217 13.13 -7.74 10.94
CA GLU A 217 13.59 -8.58 12.05
C GLU A 217 14.63 -9.62 11.62
N GLN A 218 14.53 -10.14 10.38
CA GLN A 218 15.41 -11.20 9.89
C GLN A 218 16.82 -10.73 9.57
N LEU A 219 16.96 -9.48 9.12
CA LEU A 219 18.24 -8.88 8.73
C LEU A 219 18.72 -7.82 9.71
N ARG A 220 18.14 -7.77 10.91
CA ARG A 220 18.35 -6.67 11.84
C ARG A 220 19.82 -6.51 12.23
N GLU A 221 20.46 -7.61 12.62
CA GLU A 221 21.84 -7.60 13.11
C GLU A 221 22.80 -7.26 11.97
N GLU A 222 22.65 -7.90 10.81
CA GLU A 222 23.51 -7.67 9.66
C GLU A 222 23.36 -6.26 9.08
N ALA A 223 22.13 -5.73 9.05
CA ALA A 223 21.90 -4.35 8.63
C ALA A 223 22.49 -3.36 9.63
N GLU A 224 22.43 -3.68 10.93
CA GLU A 224 23.02 -2.87 11.99
C GLU A 224 24.54 -2.75 11.86
N ASP A 225 25.21 -3.89 11.71
CA ASP A 225 26.64 -3.94 11.47
C ASP A 225 27.03 -3.18 10.19
N ALA A 226 26.30 -3.39 9.10
CA ALA A 226 26.57 -2.75 7.81
C ALA A 226 26.43 -1.21 7.87
N TYR A 227 25.36 -0.67 8.48
CA TYR A 227 25.22 0.79 8.57
C TYR A 227 26.24 1.41 9.52
N ILE A 228 26.62 0.72 10.60
CA ILE A 228 27.69 1.18 11.52
C ILE A 228 29.03 1.23 10.80
N ASN A 229 29.38 0.19 10.03
CA ASN A 229 30.61 0.15 9.24
C ASN A 229 30.66 1.31 8.25
N LEU A 230 29.60 1.53 7.47
CA LEU A 230 29.54 2.64 6.52
C LEU A 230 29.62 4.01 7.19
N MET A 231 29.01 4.20 8.36
CA MET A 231 29.14 5.45 9.12
C MET A 231 30.58 5.75 9.55
N HIS A 232 31.41 4.71 9.76
CA HIS A 232 32.83 4.88 10.08
C HIS A 232 33.69 5.15 8.84
N GLU A 233 33.34 4.59 7.70
CA GLU A 233 34.08 4.73 6.44
C GLU A 233 33.79 6.06 5.73
N LEU A 234 32.54 6.53 5.79
CA LEU A 234 32.09 7.72 5.07
C LEU A 234 32.31 8.99 5.91
N PRO A 235 32.68 10.11 5.26
CA PRO A 235 32.79 11.38 5.96
C PRO A 235 31.42 11.82 6.47
N LEU A 236 31.40 12.44 7.65
CA LEU A 236 30.17 13.04 8.19
C LEU A 236 29.50 13.91 7.13
N PRO A 237 28.17 13.76 6.92
CA PRO A 237 27.45 14.53 5.93
C PRO A 237 27.63 16.02 6.24
N ARG A 238 27.98 16.81 5.22
CA ARG A 238 28.16 18.27 5.38
C ARG A 238 26.85 18.86 5.91
N GLU A 239 26.88 19.39 7.13
CA GLU A 239 25.74 20.08 7.73
C GLU A 239 25.16 21.11 6.74
N GLY A 240 23.86 21.02 6.46
CA GLY A 240 23.15 22.04 5.69
C GLY A 240 22.94 21.76 4.20
N ILE A 241 23.38 20.61 3.65
CA ILE A 241 22.83 20.15 2.37
C ILE A 241 21.42 19.59 2.65
N LYS A 242 20.43 20.48 2.76
CA LYS A 242 19.04 20.07 2.53
C LYS A 242 19.04 19.39 1.16
N LYS A 243 18.70 18.08 1.10
CA LYS A 243 18.36 17.39 -0.17
C LYS A 243 17.59 18.41 -0.99
N ARG A 244 18.15 18.85 -2.14
CA ARG A 244 17.55 19.90 -2.97
C ARG A 244 16.18 19.36 -3.40
N LYS A 245 15.13 19.64 -2.63
CA LYS A 245 13.76 19.60 -3.13
C LYS A 245 13.75 20.68 -4.20
N ASP A 246 13.86 20.27 -5.46
CA ASP A 246 13.90 21.19 -6.59
C ASP A 246 12.73 22.17 -6.42
N PRO A 247 12.97 23.49 -6.37
CA PRO A 247 11.92 24.46 -6.01
C PRO A 247 10.76 24.53 -7.02
N GLN A 248 10.90 23.91 -8.20
CA GLN A 248 9.82 23.72 -9.18
C GLN A 248 8.88 22.55 -8.83
N ASP A 249 9.25 21.71 -7.86
CA ASP A 249 8.64 20.42 -7.58
C ASP A 249 7.80 20.44 -6.28
N LYS A 250 7.03 21.52 -6.07
CA LYS A 250 5.88 21.49 -5.14
C LYS A 250 4.80 20.57 -5.71
N LYS A 251 5.13 19.28 -5.81
CA LYS A 251 4.21 18.21 -6.21
C LYS A 251 3.07 18.22 -5.20
N TYR A 252 1.85 18.36 -5.73
CA TYR A 252 0.64 18.25 -4.93
C TYR A 252 0.63 16.87 -4.29
N ILE A 253 0.70 16.85 -2.95
CA ILE A 253 0.44 15.65 -2.14
C ILE A 253 -0.86 15.91 -1.39
N ASP A 254 -1.82 15.03 -1.58
CA ASP A 254 -3.13 15.04 -0.96
C ASP A 254 -3.14 14.02 0.17
N LEU A 255 -3.08 14.48 1.42
CA LEU A 255 -2.97 13.62 2.58
C LEU A 255 -4.20 13.78 3.45
N TRP A 256 -4.90 12.66 3.66
CA TRP A 256 -6.05 12.62 4.54
C TRP A 256 -5.99 11.39 5.42
N ILE A 257 -6.58 11.49 6.58
CA ILE A 257 -6.68 10.39 7.52
C ILE A 257 -8.09 10.34 8.09
N THR A 258 -8.64 9.15 8.28
CA THR A 258 -9.93 9.01 8.95
C THR A 258 -9.75 9.17 10.46
N LEU A 259 -10.85 9.36 11.18
CA LEU A 259 -10.87 8.92 12.57
C LEU A 259 -11.00 7.40 12.57
N SER A 260 -10.86 6.77 13.73
CA SER A 260 -11.09 5.33 13.78
C SER A 260 -12.52 5.03 13.32
N ASP A 261 -12.74 3.84 12.77
CA ASP A 261 -14.05 3.28 12.53
C ASP A 261 -14.51 2.47 13.76
N GLY A 262 -15.76 1.96 13.72
CA GLY A 262 -16.31 1.14 14.81
C GLY A 262 -15.58 -0.18 15.06
N ASN A 263 -14.54 -0.52 14.30
CA ASN A 263 -13.69 -1.70 14.43
C ASN A 263 -12.24 -1.36 14.81
N GLY A 264 -12.00 -0.13 15.31
CA GLY A 264 -10.67 0.33 15.71
C GLY A 264 -9.73 0.65 14.54
N ALA A 265 -10.23 0.70 13.30
CA ALA A 265 -9.43 0.86 12.10
C ALA A 265 -9.35 2.33 11.65
N LEU A 266 -8.15 2.76 11.29
CA LEU A 266 -7.84 4.07 10.76
C LEU A 266 -7.31 3.93 9.34
N SER A 267 -7.75 4.77 8.41
CA SER A 267 -7.28 4.74 7.03
C SER A 267 -6.60 6.07 6.67
N ALA A 268 -5.39 6.00 6.14
CA ALA A 268 -4.73 7.17 5.55
C ALA A 268 -4.83 7.11 4.02
N PHE A 269 -5.48 8.10 3.42
CA PHE A 269 -5.53 8.32 1.99
C PHE A 269 -4.36 9.21 1.56
N ILE A 270 -3.60 8.76 0.57
CA ILE A 270 -2.41 9.43 0.05
C ILE A 270 -2.53 9.56 -1.46
N GLY A 271 -2.63 10.80 -1.94
CA GLY A 271 -2.51 11.11 -3.37
C GLY A 271 -1.23 11.87 -3.66
N LYS A 272 -0.54 11.58 -4.77
CA LYS A 272 0.58 12.40 -5.24
C LYS A 272 0.50 12.59 -6.75
N ARG A 273 0.76 13.80 -7.23
CA ARG A 273 0.85 14.07 -8.67
C ARG A 273 2.31 14.08 -9.12
N TYR A 274 2.66 13.20 -10.04
CA TYR A 274 4.01 13.12 -10.63
C TYR A 274 4.15 13.92 -11.93
N GLY A 275 3.07 14.04 -12.71
CA GLY A 275 3.11 14.71 -14.01
C GLY A 275 1.75 15.19 -14.48
N ARG A 276 1.67 15.66 -15.72
CA ARG A 276 0.38 15.98 -16.35
C ARG A 276 -0.38 14.68 -16.58
N ASN A 277 -1.48 14.48 -15.86
CA ASN A 277 -2.32 13.28 -15.93
C ASN A 277 -1.64 11.98 -15.44
N ASN A 278 -0.62 12.10 -14.59
CA ASN A 278 0.01 10.97 -13.89
C ASN A 278 -0.08 11.21 -12.38
N TYR A 279 -0.96 10.44 -11.74
CA TYR A 279 -1.26 10.47 -10.32
C TYR A 279 -0.91 9.12 -9.70
N PHE A 280 -0.67 9.17 -8.40
CA PHE A 280 -0.42 8.03 -7.54
C PHE A 280 -1.47 8.06 -6.44
N PHE A 281 -1.99 6.89 -6.11
CA PHE A 281 -2.85 6.69 -4.95
C PHE A 281 -2.26 5.60 -4.07
N ALA A 282 -2.29 5.83 -2.77
CA ALA A 282 -2.11 4.79 -1.78
C ALA A 282 -3.09 4.94 -0.62
N SER A 283 -3.39 3.83 0.02
CA SER A 283 -4.16 3.77 1.25
C SER A 283 -3.43 2.92 2.29
N ILE A 284 -3.22 3.45 3.49
CA ILE A 284 -2.66 2.70 4.63
C ILE A 284 -3.80 2.39 5.59
N LEU A 285 -4.02 1.12 5.90
CA LEU A 285 -4.94 0.66 6.93
C LEU A 285 -4.17 0.38 8.23
N MET A 286 -4.55 1.05 9.31
CA MET A 286 -3.92 0.97 10.62
C MET A 286 -4.94 0.52 11.67
N LYS A 287 -4.51 -0.26 12.67
CA LYS A 287 -5.31 -0.66 13.83
C LYS A 287 -4.47 -0.62 15.09
N HIS A 288 -5.06 -0.21 16.21
CA HIS A 288 -4.35 -0.11 17.49
C HIS A 288 -3.82 -1.46 18.02
N ASN A 289 -4.50 -2.56 17.70
CA ASN A 289 -4.13 -3.89 18.17
C ASN A 289 -3.13 -4.62 17.27
N THR A 290 -2.99 -4.24 15.99
CA THR A 290 -2.10 -4.91 15.04
C THR A 290 -1.01 -4.03 14.43
N GLY A 291 -1.15 -2.70 14.48
CA GLY A 291 -0.29 -1.78 13.76
C GLY A 291 -0.83 -1.48 12.35
N ILE A 292 0.06 -1.28 11.40
CA ILE A 292 -0.24 -1.19 9.96
C ILE A 292 -0.63 -2.59 9.48
N LYS A 293 -1.89 -2.74 9.09
CA LYS A 293 -2.48 -4.01 8.65
C LYS A 293 -2.28 -4.25 7.16
N ASP A 294 -2.46 -3.21 6.35
CA ASP A 294 -2.42 -3.32 4.89
C ASP A 294 -2.07 -1.98 4.25
N VAL A 295 -1.44 -2.01 3.07
CA VAL A 295 -1.12 -0.84 2.26
C VAL A 295 -1.43 -1.14 0.80
N ILE A 296 -2.36 -0.39 0.24
CA ILE A 296 -2.72 -0.47 -1.18
C ILE A 296 -1.94 0.59 -1.92
N ILE A 297 -1.29 0.23 -3.03
CA ILE A 297 -0.61 1.15 -3.94
C ILE A 297 -1.18 0.99 -5.35
N ILE A 298 -1.64 2.09 -5.93
CA ILE A 298 -2.09 2.14 -7.33
C ILE A 298 -1.29 3.23 -8.06
N PRO A 299 -0.31 2.85 -8.90
CA PRO A 299 0.50 3.79 -9.65
C PRO A 299 -0.16 4.23 -10.96
N GLY A 300 0.40 5.27 -11.60
CA GLY A 300 0.10 5.58 -13.01
C GLY A 300 -1.34 6.03 -13.32
N ILE A 301 -2.07 6.56 -12.34
CA ILE A 301 -3.49 6.86 -12.47
C ILE A 301 -3.71 8.15 -13.26
N SER A 302 -4.69 8.15 -14.15
CA SER A 302 -5.19 9.40 -14.76
C SER A 302 -5.81 10.33 -13.71
N ARG A 303 -5.88 11.63 -13.99
CA ARG A 303 -6.57 12.59 -13.12
C ARG A 303 -8.00 12.16 -12.81
N GLU A 304 -8.76 11.81 -13.83
CA GLU A 304 -10.16 11.38 -13.69
C GLU A 304 -10.28 10.11 -12.84
N GLY A 305 -9.39 9.12 -13.03
CA GLY A 305 -9.41 7.92 -12.20
C GLY A 305 -9.04 8.20 -10.75
N TYR A 306 -8.12 9.15 -10.51
CA TYR A 306 -7.80 9.61 -9.16
C TYR A 306 -8.98 10.34 -8.51
N GLU A 307 -9.67 11.21 -9.24
CA GLU A 307 -10.89 11.88 -8.72
C GLU A 307 -12.02 10.88 -8.47
N GLU A 308 -12.17 9.85 -9.30
CA GLU A 308 -13.17 8.76 -9.10
C GLU A 308 -12.85 7.94 -7.83
N ILE A 309 -11.59 7.54 -7.65
CA ILE A 309 -11.15 6.86 -6.41
C ILE A 309 -11.42 7.77 -5.21
N LYS A 310 -11.06 9.04 -5.32
CA LYS A 310 -11.27 10.03 -4.26
C LYS A 310 -12.75 10.23 -3.96
N GLU A 311 -13.61 10.32 -4.97
CA GLU A 311 -15.05 10.38 -4.78
C GLU A 311 -15.50 9.13 -4.01
N ASN A 312 -15.23 7.92 -4.51
CA ASN A 312 -15.62 6.67 -3.87
C ASN A 312 -15.16 6.54 -2.41
N TYR A 313 -13.94 6.96 -2.09
CA TYR A 313 -13.43 6.96 -0.70
C TYR A 313 -14.15 7.97 0.20
N PHE A 314 -14.55 9.12 -0.35
CA PHE A 314 -15.08 10.25 0.43
C PHE A 314 -16.61 10.30 0.47
N THR A 315 -17.32 9.58 -0.41
CA THR A 315 -18.79 9.43 -0.36
C THR A 315 -19.26 8.44 0.70
N GLY A 316 -18.34 7.62 1.25
CA GLY A 316 -18.64 6.66 2.30
C GLY A 316 -19.05 7.29 3.64
N GLU A 317 -19.48 6.45 4.58
CA GLU A 317 -19.89 6.90 5.92
C GLU A 317 -18.71 7.43 6.76
N ILE A 318 -17.48 7.03 6.41
CA ILE A 318 -16.26 7.39 7.13
C ILE A 318 -15.74 8.74 6.63
N ARG A 319 -15.49 9.67 7.56
CA ARG A 319 -14.99 11.01 7.25
C ARG A 319 -13.47 11.06 7.25
N PHE A 320 -12.91 11.67 6.20
CA PHE A 320 -11.49 11.98 6.05
C PHE A 320 -11.14 13.39 6.52
N TYR A 321 -9.98 13.53 7.15
CA TYR A 321 -9.44 14.76 7.72
C TYR A 321 -8.09 15.08 7.06
N PRO A 322 -7.91 16.29 6.49
CA PRO A 322 -6.69 16.62 5.76
C PRO A 322 -5.56 16.93 6.74
N VAL A 323 -4.40 16.31 6.57
CA VAL A 323 -3.24 16.41 7.48
C VAL A 323 -1.97 16.83 6.73
N GLN A 324 -0.93 17.17 7.49
CA GLN A 324 0.41 17.45 6.94
C GLN A 324 1.25 16.17 6.86
N GLU A 325 2.23 16.16 5.97
CA GLU A 325 3.12 15.02 5.73
C GLU A 325 3.89 14.60 6.99
N ASP A 326 4.54 15.56 7.67
CA ASP A 326 5.28 15.30 8.90
C ASP A 326 4.41 14.67 9.99
N TYR A 327 3.12 15.02 10.02
CA TYR A 327 2.16 14.47 10.97
C TYR A 327 1.77 13.04 10.61
N LEU A 328 1.49 12.77 9.33
CA LEU A 328 1.19 11.42 8.87
C LEU A 328 2.39 10.47 9.12
N ILE A 329 3.61 10.93 8.87
CA ILE A 329 4.82 10.14 9.16
C ILE A 329 4.92 9.79 10.65
N LYS A 330 4.60 10.72 11.56
CA LYS A 330 4.57 10.42 13.01
C LYS A 330 3.55 9.33 13.35
N ILE A 331 2.37 9.39 12.76
CA ILE A 331 1.34 8.35 12.93
C ILE A 331 1.84 7.01 12.39
N VAL A 332 2.40 6.99 11.19
CA VAL A 332 2.97 5.77 10.58
C VAL A 332 4.05 5.16 11.47
N LYS A 333 4.98 5.96 12.00
CA LYS A 333 6.01 5.50 12.95
C LYS A 333 5.43 4.92 14.24
N HIS A 334 4.33 5.48 14.75
CA HIS A 334 3.61 4.95 15.90
C HIS A 334 2.99 3.58 15.60
N PHE A 335 2.29 3.43 14.48
CA PHE A 335 1.70 2.14 14.12
C PHE A 335 2.75 1.09 13.71
N LEU A 336 3.89 1.49 13.15
CA LEU A 336 5.06 0.62 12.97
C LEU A 336 5.58 0.08 14.31
N LYS A 337 5.66 0.92 15.35
CA LYS A 337 6.01 0.44 16.69
C LYS A 337 5.03 -0.63 17.18
N ILE A 338 3.73 -0.45 16.92
CA ILE A 338 2.70 -1.43 17.27
C ILE A 338 2.91 -2.75 16.52
N ASN A 339 3.20 -2.74 15.21
CA ASN A 339 3.55 -3.96 14.45
C ASN A 339 4.64 -4.76 15.18
N ILE A 340 5.78 -4.10 15.46
CA ILE A 340 6.94 -4.73 16.10
C ILE A 340 6.60 -5.25 17.51
N GLN A 341 5.93 -4.44 18.35
CA GLN A 341 5.56 -4.86 19.70
C GLN A 341 4.61 -6.06 19.75
N LYS A 342 3.79 -6.21 18.71
CA LYS A 342 2.78 -7.28 18.61
C LYS A 342 3.25 -8.47 17.75
N GLY A 343 4.46 -8.40 17.18
CA GLY A 343 5.01 -9.45 16.32
C GLY A 343 4.32 -9.57 14.95
N PHE A 344 3.71 -8.48 14.46
CA PHE A 344 3.18 -8.44 13.10
C PHE A 344 4.25 -7.92 12.13
N PRO A 345 4.45 -8.57 10.96
CA PRO A 345 5.40 -8.10 9.98
C PRO A 345 5.00 -6.73 9.42
N VAL A 346 6.01 -5.95 9.00
CA VAL A 346 5.79 -4.69 8.30
C VAL A 346 5.42 -4.99 6.84
N PRO A 347 4.30 -4.46 6.30
CA PRO A 347 3.95 -4.67 4.89
C PRO A 347 5.02 -4.13 3.94
N LEU A 348 5.43 -4.93 2.95
CA LEU A 348 6.42 -4.53 1.94
C LEU A 348 6.01 -3.25 1.20
N GLU A 349 4.70 -3.12 0.93
CA GLU A 349 4.09 -1.98 0.28
C GLU A 349 4.32 -0.69 1.08
N LEU A 350 4.51 -0.74 2.40
CA LEU A 350 4.91 0.44 3.16
C LEU A 350 6.33 0.90 2.82
N ILE A 351 7.25 -0.03 2.59
CA ILE A 351 8.63 0.25 2.17
C ILE A 351 8.64 0.84 0.76
N VAL A 352 7.83 0.30 -0.15
CA VAL A 352 7.60 0.89 -1.46
C VAL A 352 7.05 2.32 -1.31
N LEU A 353 6.03 2.51 -0.47
CA LEU A 353 5.40 3.80 -0.26
C LEU A 353 6.39 4.84 0.27
N LYS A 354 7.22 4.47 1.25
CA LYS A 354 8.34 5.27 1.77
C LYS A 354 9.22 5.74 0.61
N ASN A 355 9.64 4.82 -0.26
CA ASN A 355 10.53 5.12 -1.38
C ASN A 355 9.88 5.97 -2.47
N ILE A 356 8.60 5.75 -2.77
CA ILE A 356 7.81 6.56 -3.72
C ILE A 356 7.63 7.99 -3.19
N LEU A 357 7.29 8.12 -1.91
CA LEU A 357 7.04 9.42 -1.29
C LEU A 357 8.32 10.16 -0.90
N GLU A 358 9.46 9.47 -0.91
CA GLU A 358 10.75 9.96 -0.43
C GLU A 358 10.70 10.33 1.05
N TRP A 359 9.96 9.53 1.82
CA TRP A 359 10.05 9.56 3.26
C TRP A 359 11.48 9.13 3.63
N GLY A 360 12.13 9.94 4.46
CA GLY A 360 13.48 9.62 4.94
C GLY A 360 13.44 8.41 5.87
N VAL A 361 14.26 8.46 6.92
CA VAL A 361 14.34 7.37 7.89
C VAL A 361 12.98 7.08 8.55
N LEU A 362 12.47 5.86 8.32
CA LEU A 362 11.34 5.27 9.03
C LEU A 362 11.86 4.34 10.12
N GLU A 363 11.41 4.57 11.35
CA GLU A 363 11.78 3.83 12.54
C GLU A 363 10.53 3.71 13.43
N PRO A 364 10.39 2.60 14.19
CA PRO A 364 9.29 2.42 15.12
C PRO A 364 9.45 3.36 16.31
N VAL A 365 8.65 4.42 16.38
CA VAL A 365 8.72 5.44 17.43
C VAL A 365 7.36 5.63 18.07
N GLU A 366 7.33 5.62 19.40
CA GLU A 366 6.11 5.97 20.12
C GLU A 366 5.83 7.45 20.01
N TYR A 367 4.76 7.77 19.30
CA TYR A 367 4.24 9.11 19.27
C TYR A 367 3.33 9.34 20.48
N SER A 368 3.67 10.32 21.31
CA SER A 368 2.81 10.81 22.38
C SER A 368 1.82 11.82 21.80
N PHE A 369 0.52 11.51 21.92
CA PHE A 369 -0.55 12.37 21.41
C PHE A 369 -0.67 13.64 22.24
N ASP A 370 -0.67 14.79 21.57
CA ASP A 370 -0.76 16.09 22.24
C ASP A 370 -2.20 16.35 22.70
N THR A 371 -2.43 16.14 23.99
CA THR A 371 -3.77 16.17 24.59
C THR A 371 -3.87 17.21 25.70
N GLU A 372 -3.94 18.48 25.31
CA GLU A 372 -4.18 19.60 26.21
C GLU A 372 -5.43 19.40 27.09
N LEU A 373 -5.40 19.97 28.30
CA LEU A 373 -6.56 20.02 29.18
C LEU A 373 -7.69 20.83 28.53
N ALA A 374 -8.72 20.12 28.07
CA ALA A 374 -9.90 20.73 27.47
C ALA A 374 -11.03 20.89 28.49
N LYS A 375 -11.79 21.98 28.37
CA LYS A 375 -13.02 22.15 29.17
C LYS A 375 -14.02 21.03 28.83
N PRO A 376 -14.58 20.34 29.82
CA PRO A 376 -15.59 19.31 29.60
C PRO A 376 -16.76 19.87 28.79
N VAL A 377 -17.27 19.06 27.86
CA VAL A 377 -18.46 19.40 27.07
C VAL A 377 -19.61 18.49 27.45
N LYS A 378 -20.81 19.06 27.48
CA LYS A 378 -22.03 18.25 27.60
C LYS A 378 -22.31 17.55 26.26
N TYR A 379 -22.49 16.24 26.31
CA TYR A 379 -22.82 15.39 25.17
C TYR A 379 -23.97 14.43 25.52
N TYR A 380 -24.49 13.74 24.51
CA TYR A 380 -25.64 12.85 24.61
C TYR A 380 -25.35 11.52 23.91
N PRO A 381 -26.12 10.44 24.15
CA PRO A 381 -25.91 9.15 23.49
C PRO A 381 -25.88 9.23 21.95
N ARG A 382 -26.69 10.11 21.34
CA ARG A 382 -26.66 10.37 19.88
C ARG A 382 -25.29 10.86 19.37
N ASP A 383 -24.50 11.48 20.23
CA ASP A 383 -23.16 11.92 19.88
C ASP A 383 -22.24 10.69 19.83
N LEU A 384 -22.40 9.72 20.76
CA LEU A 384 -21.64 8.46 20.84
C LEU A 384 -21.72 7.61 19.56
N PHE A 385 -22.86 7.60 18.86
CA PHE A 385 -23.00 6.88 17.59
C PHE A 385 -22.17 7.45 16.43
N LYS A 386 -21.55 8.63 16.60
CA LYS A 386 -20.62 9.21 15.61
C LYS A 386 -19.17 8.81 15.87
N PHE A 387 -18.94 7.96 16.86
CA PHE A 387 -17.61 7.66 17.35
C PHE A 387 -17.23 6.20 17.19
N PRO A 388 -15.92 5.94 17.04
CA PRO A 388 -15.38 4.60 16.89
C PRO A 388 -15.18 3.89 18.22
N PHE A 389 -16.22 3.79 19.03
CA PHE A 389 -16.13 2.94 20.19
C PHE A 389 -16.36 1.52 19.73
N ASP A 390 -15.25 0.79 19.70
CA ASP A 390 -15.13 -0.56 19.22
C ASP A 390 -16.17 -1.45 19.93
N THR A 391 -17.01 -2.16 19.19
CA THR A 391 -18.09 -2.98 19.79
C THR A 391 -17.64 -4.41 20.14
N TRP A 392 -16.41 -4.79 19.81
CA TRP A 392 -15.88 -6.12 20.11
C TRP A 392 -15.81 -6.45 21.60
N TRP A 393 -15.59 -5.48 22.50
CA TRP A 393 -15.58 -5.76 23.94
C TRP A 393 -16.97 -6.17 24.46
N LEU A 394 -18.04 -5.81 23.73
CA LEU A 394 -19.40 -6.32 23.99
C LEU A 394 -19.45 -7.86 23.84
N HIS A 395 -18.41 -8.46 23.26
CA HIS A 395 -18.21 -9.89 23.05
C HIS A 395 -17.02 -10.43 23.86
N ASP A 396 -16.78 -9.94 25.08
CA ASP A 396 -15.78 -10.52 25.98
C ASP A 396 -16.31 -11.81 26.63
N GLU A 397 -15.52 -12.88 26.63
CA GLU A 397 -15.93 -14.18 27.18
C GLU A 397 -16.24 -14.10 28.70
N ARG A 398 -15.54 -13.23 29.44
CA ARG A 398 -15.78 -12.98 30.87
C ARG A 398 -17.19 -12.43 31.09
N LEU A 399 -17.66 -11.56 30.19
CA LEU A 399 -19.01 -11.00 30.20
C LEU A 399 -20.06 -12.09 29.96
N TYR A 400 -19.84 -12.96 28.96
CA TYR A 400 -20.72 -14.10 28.68
C TYR A 400 -20.84 -15.04 29.87
N ARG A 401 -19.71 -15.40 30.50
CA ARG A 401 -19.69 -16.27 31.68
C ARG A 401 -20.43 -15.64 32.87
N LEU A 402 -20.28 -14.33 33.09
CA LEU A 402 -20.97 -13.61 34.17
C LEU A 402 -22.48 -13.51 33.94
N LEU A 403 -22.91 -13.30 32.69
CA LEU A 403 -24.31 -13.05 32.34
C LEU A 403 -25.12 -14.30 31.98
N LYS A 404 -24.47 -15.44 31.70
CA LYS A 404 -25.11 -16.72 31.39
C LYS A 404 -26.21 -17.15 32.38
N PRO A 405 -26.03 -17.02 33.72
CA PRO A 405 -27.07 -17.36 34.69
C PRO A 405 -28.32 -16.47 34.62
N TYR A 406 -28.21 -15.31 33.98
CA TYR A 406 -29.24 -14.27 33.89
C TYR A 406 -29.89 -14.21 32.50
N LYS A 407 -29.69 -15.25 31.68
CA LYS A 407 -30.29 -15.37 30.35
C LYS A 407 -31.81 -15.13 30.39
N GLY A 408 -32.28 -14.24 29.52
CA GLY A 408 -33.70 -13.87 29.40
C GLY A 408 -34.16 -12.77 30.35
N LEU A 409 -33.30 -12.29 31.24
CA LEU A 409 -33.57 -11.11 32.06
C LEU A 409 -33.26 -9.81 31.31
N GLN A 410 -33.83 -8.71 31.81
CA GLN A 410 -33.55 -7.34 31.41
C GLN A 410 -32.39 -6.76 32.24
N VAL A 411 -31.75 -5.71 31.73
CA VAL A 411 -30.58 -5.07 32.37
C VAL A 411 -30.86 -4.63 33.82
N PHE A 412 -32.05 -4.09 34.10
CA PHE A 412 -32.44 -3.62 35.43
C PHE A 412 -32.69 -4.75 36.45
N GLU A 413 -32.77 -6.00 35.99
CA GLU A 413 -32.96 -7.19 36.82
C GLU A 413 -31.63 -7.83 37.24
N ILE A 414 -30.51 -7.34 36.69
CA ILE A 414 -29.17 -7.84 37.00
C ILE A 414 -28.75 -7.38 38.40
N PRO A 415 -28.26 -8.29 39.28
CA PRO A 415 -27.83 -7.92 40.62
C PRO A 415 -26.70 -6.88 40.60
N GLU A 416 -26.74 -5.94 41.55
CA GLU A 416 -25.77 -4.84 41.66
C GLU A 416 -24.31 -5.35 41.71
N GLY A 417 -24.04 -6.44 42.44
CA GLY A 417 -22.70 -7.03 42.51
C GLY A 417 -22.17 -7.56 41.17
N ILE A 418 -23.05 -8.02 40.28
CA ILE A 418 -22.67 -8.45 38.91
C ILE A 418 -22.42 -7.21 38.04
N PHE A 419 -23.27 -6.20 38.18
CA PHE A 419 -23.12 -4.93 37.48
C PHE A 419 -21.77 -4.26 37.80
N ILE A 420 -21.35 -4.26 39.08
CA ILE A 420 -20.04 -3.74 39.52
C ILE A 420 -18.89 -4.50 38.83
N ARG A 421 -18.92 -5.84 38.83
CA ARG A 421 -17.87 -6.65 38.16
C ARG A 421 -17.78 -6.37 36.67
N ILE A 422 -18.92 -6.25 35.99
CA ILE A 422 -18.96 -5.90 34.56
C ILE A 422 -18.36 -4.51 34.34
N THR A 423 -18.66 -3.57 35.24
CA THR A 423 -18.08 -2.23 35.18
C THR A 423 -16.56 -2.28 35.32
N GLU A 424 -16.02 -3.05 36.27
CA GLU A 424 -14.56 -3.20 36.45
C GLU A 424 -13.89 -3.74 35.18
N ILE A 425 -14.47 -4.77 34.56
CA ILE A 425 -13.99 -5.34 33.28
C ILE A 425 -14.02 -4.29 32.17
N PHE A 426 -15.13 -3.54 32.06
CA PHE A 426 -15.23 -2.48 31.06
C PHE A 426 -14.22 -1.37 31.29
N MET A 427 -13.99 -0.97 32.54
CA MET A 427 -13.04 0.10 32.87
C MET A 427 -11.60 -0.31 32.58
N GLU A 428 -11.24 -1.58 32.79
CA GLU A 428 -9.94 -2.13 32.37
C GLU A 428 -9.76 -1.98 30.85
N TYR A 429 -10.74 -2.47 30.08
CA TYR A 429 -10.75 -2.36 28.63
C TYR A 429 -10.71 -0.90 28.16
N ALA A 430 -11.58 -0.04 28.70
CA ALA A 430 -11.70 1.35 28.29
C ALA A 430 -10.40 2.15 28.53
N ARG A 431 -9.67 1.84 29.61
CA ARG A 431 -8.37 2.45 29.88
C ARG A 431 -7.29 1.99 28.91
N GLN A 432 -7.32 0.73 28.49
CA GLN A 432 -6.32 0.16 27.59
C GLN A 432 -6.55 0.55 26.13
N GLU A 433 -7.81 0.55 25.68
CA GLU A 433 -8.15 0.68 24.25
C GLU A 433 -8.82 2.01 23.92
N ILE A 434 -9.80 2.45 24.73
CA ILE A 434 -10.60 3.63 24.40
C ILE A 434 -9.86 4.94 24.72
N VAL A 435 -9.10 4.99 25.81
CA VAL A 435 -8.31 6.17 26.19
C VAL A 435 -7.30 6.53 25.10
N PRO A 436 -6.40 5.64 24.64
CA PRO A 436 -5.47 5.96 23.55
C PRO A 436 -6.17 6.35 22.26
N LEU A 437 -7.30 5.72 21.95
CA LEU A 437 -8.10 6.03 20.76
C LEU A 437 -8.66 7.45 20.78
N CYS A 438 -9.16 7.87 21.95
CA CYS A 438 -9.67 9.22 22.17
C CYS A 438 -8.55 10.26 22.03
N GLU A 439 -7.35 9.95 22.51
CA GLU A 439 -6.17 10.80 22.38
C GLU A 439 -5.71 10.93 20.92
N LEU A 440 -5.60 9.82 20.19
CA LEU A 440 -5.30 9.82 18.76
C LEU A 440 -6.34 10.61 17.96
N CYS A 441 -7.63 10.37 18.19
CA CYS A 441 -8.69 11.07 17.47
C CYS A 441 -8.69 12.59 17.76
N ALA A 442 -8.44 12.99 19.00
CA ALA A 442 -8.33 14.39 19.39
C ALA A 442 -7.12 15.05 18.70
N ASP A 443 -5.98 14.37 18.66
CA ASP A 443 -4.75 14.85 18.04
C ASP A 443 -4.87 14.95 16.51
N ILE A 444 -5.52 13.98 15.85
CA ILE A 444 -5.82 14.05 14.41
C ILE A 444 -6.65 15.29 14.11
N ILE A 445 -7.70 15.56 14.91
CA ILE A 445 -8.54 16.74 14.71
C ILE A 445 -7.74 18.02 14.90
N LYS A 446 -6.88 18.08 15.94
CA LYS A 446 -5.99 19.22 16.23
C LYS A 446 -5.11 19.53 15.01
N ASN A 447 -4.49 18.51 14.44
CA ASN A 447 -3.55 18.60 13.31
C ASN A 447 -4.23 18.64 11.93
N SER A 448 -5.55 18.40 11.86
CA SER A 448 -6.30 18.51 10.61
C SER A 448 -6.55 19.96 10.19
N LYS A 449 -7.00 20.27 8.97
CA LYS A 449 -7.53 21.61 8.61
C LYS A 449 -9.02 21.85 8.93
N TYR A 450 -9.67 20.97 9.71
CA TYR A 450 -11.12 21.00 9.93
C TYR A 450 -11.62 22.31 10.59
N LYS A 451 -12.80 22.83 10.25
CA LYS A 451 -13.30 24.14 10.78
C LYS A 451 -14.02 24.03 12.12
N ARG A 452 -14.54 22.85 12.49
CA ARG A 452 -15.29 22.60 13.75
C ARG A 452 -14.49 21.74 14.75
N ARG A 453 -13.18 22.00 14.90
CA ARG A 453 -12.25 21.17 15.70
C ARG A 453 -12.63 21.11 17.17
N VAL A 454 -12.96 22.27 17.75
CA VAL A 454 -12.97 22.48 19.20
C VAL A 454 -13.96 21.56 19.91
N ARG A 455 -15.21 21.46 19.46
CA ARG A 455 -16.22 20.63 20.14
C ARG A 455 -15.93 19.14 20.02
N LEU A 456 -15.49 18.67 18.85
CA LEU A 456 -15.25 17.25 18.62
C LEU A 456 -14.01 16.77 19.38
N GLN A 457 -12.95 17.57 19.36
CA GLN A 457 -11.75 17.36 20.19
C GLN A 457 -12.11 17.36 21.68
N GLN A 458 -12.86 18.36 22.16
CA GLN A 458 -13.33 18.43 23.55
C GLN A 458 -14.15 17.20 23.95
N LEU A 459 -14.95 16.66 23.05
CA LEU A 459 -15.77 15.48 23.33
C LEU A 459 -14.89 14.24 23.56
N PHE A 460 -13.91 13.97 22.70
CA PHE A 460 -12.94 12.90 22.90
C PHE A 460 -12.19 13.04 24.24
N LEU A 461 -11.72 14.25 24.54
CA LEU A 461 -11.00 14.53 25.79
C LEU A 461 -11.91 14.44 27.03
N THR A 462 -13.20 14.77 26.89
CA THR A 462 -14.20 14.60 27.97
C THR A 462 -14.39 13.11 28.27
N ILE A 463 -14.62 12.29 27.24
CA ILE A 463 -14.80 10.83 27.39
C ILE A 463 -13.54 10.19 28.00
N ARG A 464 -12.36 10.54 27.50
CA ARG A 464 -11.08 10.12 28.08
C ARG A 464 -11.00 10.44 29.58
N ASN A 465 -11.30 11.68 29.95
CA ASN A 465 -11.22 12.12 31.34
C ASN A 465 -12.24 11.40 32.24
N GLU A 466 -13.43 11.08 31.72
CA GLU A 466 -14.43 10.26 32.44
C GLU A 466 -13.95 8.82 32.65
N ILE A 467 -13.16 8.24 31.74
CA ILE A 467 -12.59 6.89 31.93
C ILE A 467 -11.42 6.92 32.93
N LEU A 468 -10.55 7.93 32.84
CA LEU A 468 -9.40 8.07 33.73
C LEU A 468 -9.83 8.46 35.16
N ASN A 469 -10.84 9.32 35.27
CA ASN A 469 -11.39 9.82 36.53
C ASN A 469 -12.91 9.62 36.54
N PRO A 470 -13.39 8.38 36.75
CA PRO A 470 -14.81 8.09 36.72
C PRO A 470 -15.57 8.83 37.82
N PRO A 471 -16.80 9.29 37.56
CA PRO A 471 -17.65 9.87 38.59
C PRO A 471 -17.98 8.83 39.68
N GLU A 472 -18.29 9.30 40.89
CA GLU A 472 -18.65 8.43 42.03
C GLU A 472 -19.78 7.45 41.68
N LYS A 473 -20.74 7.89 40.85
CA LYS A 473 -21.75 7.01 40.26
C LYS A 473 -21.52 6.94 38.76
N ILE A 474 -21.28 5.74 38.25
CA ILE A 474 -21.09 5.46 36.81
C ILE A 474 -22.24 6.00 35.95
N PHE A 475 -23.47 6.02 36.49
CA PHE A 475 -24.66 6.57 35.83
C PHE A 475 -24.55 8.08 35.53
N ASP A 476 -23.67 8.80 36.19
CA ASP A 476 -23.43 10.22 35.95
C ASP A 476 -22.55 10.45 34.70
N SER A 477 -21.84 9.42 34.22
CA SER A 477 -21.17 9.44 32.92
C SER A 477 -22.10 8.89 31.83
N THR A 478 -22.34 9.70 30.80
CA THR A 478 -23.16 9.27 29.66
C THR A 478 -22.48 8.15 28.89
N PHE A 479 -21.16 8.22 28.72
CA PHE A 479 -20.37 7.22 28.01
C PHE A 479 -20.30 5.89 28.76
N LEU A 480 -19.88 5.92 30.04
CA LEU A 480 -19.70 4.70 30.82
C LEU A 480 -21.03 3.96 31.00
N ASN A 481 -22.09 4.69 31.34
CA ASN A 481 -23.43 4.12 31.47
C ASN A 481 -23.90 3.49 30.15
N PHE A 482 -23.75 4.20 29.03
CA PHE A 482 -24.12 3.66 27.72
C PHE A 482 -23.34 2.39 27.37
N GLY A 483 -22.01 2.40 27.53
CA GLY A 483 -21.16 1.25 27.24
C GLY A 483 -21.54 0.01 28.04
N ILE A 484 -21.70 0.14 29.36
CA ILE A 484 -22.02 -0.98 30.25
C ILE A 484 -23.42 -1.51 29.97
N VAL A 485 -24.43 -0.64 29.88
CA VAL A 485 -25.82 -1.05 29.64
C VAL A 485 -25.96 -1.71 28.26
N ALA A 486 -25.34 -1.15 27.21
CA ALA A 486 -25.37 -1.74 25.88
C ALA A 486 -24.73 -3.14 25.85
N SER A 487 -23.65 -3.33 26.60
CA SER A 487 -22.96 -4.63 26.71
C SER A 487 -23.78 -5.70 27.36
N ILE A 488 -24.39 -5.36 28.50
CA ILE A 488 -25.27 -6.28 29.21
C ILE A 488 -26.44 -6.66 28.30
N ASN A 489 -27.07 -5.67 27.68
CA ASN A 489 -28.22 -5.89 26.81
C ASN A 489 -27.86 -6.78 25.60
N ASN A 490 -26.77 -6.48 24.89
CA ASN A 490 -26.33 -7.26 23.73
C ASN A 490 -25.93 -8.68 24.12
N THR A 491 -25.21 -8.86 25.22
CA THR A 491 -24.79 -10.19 25.70
C THR A 491 -26.01 -11.03 26.10
N LEU A 492 -26.96 -10.47 26.85
CA LEU A 492 -28.19 -11.16 27.26
C LEU A 492 -29.06 -11.52 26.05
N HIS A 493 -29.12 -10.63 25.06
CA HIS A 493 -29.80 -10.89 23.80
C HIS A 493 -29.16 -12.07 23.06
N ASN A 494 -27.84 -12.07 22.88
CA ASN A 494 -27.12 -13.17 22.22
C ASN A 494 -27.28 -14.49 22.98
N LEU A 495 -27.16 -14.48 24.30
CA LEU A 495 -27.42 -15.64 25.14
C LEU A 495 -28.85 -16.16 24.96
N SER A 496 -29.84 -15.26 24.84
CA SER A 496 -31.24 -15.62 24.59
C SER A 496 -31.43 -16.34 23.25
N LEU A 497 -30.65 -15.95 22.23
CA LEU A 497 -30.62 -16.59 20.91
C LEU A 497 -29.84 -17.91 20.89
N GLY A 498 -29.21 -18.31 21.99
CA GLY A 498 -28.44 -19.56 22.11
C GLY A 498 -26.96 -19.42 21.76
N ILE A 499 -26.47 -18.20 21.53
CA ILE A 499 -25.06 -17.91 21.33
C ILE A 499 -24.39 -17.87 22.71
N GLU A 500 -23.72 -18.96 23.10
CA GLU A 500 -23.17 -19.11 24.46
C GLU A 500 -21.74 -18.59 24.65
N SER A 501 -21.07 -18.20 23.57
CA SER A 501 -19.72 -17.63 23.59
C SER A 501 -19.54 -16.61 22.46
N PRO A 502 -18.57 -15.70 22.58
CA PRO A 502 -18.20 -14.76 21.52
C PRO A 502 -17.83 -15.43 20.20
N GLU A 503 -17.23 -16.61 20.26
CA GLU A 503 -16.76 -17.39 19.10
C GLU A 503 -17.89 -17.87 18.20
N HIS A 504 -19.13 -17.88 18.69
CA HIS A 504 -20.32 -18.25 17.91
C HIS A 504 -20.97 -17.04 17.21
N ILE A 505 -20.35 -15.86 17.26
CA ILE A 505 -20.77 -14.64 16.58
C ILE A 505 -19.87 -14.45 15.37
N GLU A 506 -20.31 -14.97 14.21
CA GLU A 506 -19.74 -14.65 12.89
C GLU A 506 -20.39 -13.39 12.30
#